data_AF-W8YNP4-F1
#
_entry.id   AF-W8YNP4-F1
#
_cell.length_a   1.000
_cell.length_b   1.000
_cell.length_c   1.000
_cell.angle_alpha   90.00
_cell.angle_beta   90.00
_cell.angle_gamma   90.00
#
_symmetry.space_group_name_H-M   'P 1'
#
loop_
_entity.id
_entity.type
_entity.pdbx_description
1 polymer ?
#
loop_
_entity_poly.entity_id
_entity_poly.type
_entity_poly.pdbx_seq_one_letter_code
_entity_poly.pdbx_strand_id
1 'polypeptide(L)' 'MIFDQALAREGIVRLHMNLEFSSAEAIKQCAMSGIGIAFLPQLAVSGEFERGELPILPCEMTELRVATQTAWHK' A
#
# COMPACT_ATOMS: atom_id res chain seq x y z
N MET A 1 4.83 11.41 1.02
CA MET A 1 5.56 10.12 1.01
C MET A 1 5.80 9.70 -0.44
N ILE A 2 6.53 8.60 -0.69
CA ILE A 2 6.83 8.13 -2.07
C ILE A 2 5.54 7.89 -2.89
N PHE A 3 4.47 7.46 -2.21
CA PHE A 3 3.15 7.26 -2.79
C PHE A 3 2.43 8.56 -3.17
N ASP A 4 2.39 9.57 -2.28
CA ASP A 4 1.79 10.87 -2.61
C ASP A 4 2.51 11.54 -3.79
N GLN A 5 3.83 11.39 -3.87
CA GLN A 5 4.61 11.93 -4.99
C GLN A 5 4.30 11.21 -6.30
N ALA A 6 4.11 9.88 -6.26
CA ALA A 6 3.69 9.12 -7.43
C ALA A 6 2.29 9.55 -7.90
N LEU A 7 1.35 9.73 -6.98
CA LEU A 7 -0.01 10.20 -7.29
C LEU A 7 -0.02 11.63 -7.85
N ALA A 8 0.78 12.53 -7.29
CA ALA A 8 0.89 13.90 -7.78
C ALA A 8 1.44 13.96 -9.22
N ARG A 9 2.35 13.06 -9.59
CA ARG A 9 2.87 12.95 -10.97
C ARG A 9 1.80 12.52 -11.97
N GLU A 10 0.86 11.68 -11.54
CA GLU A 10 -0.31 11.27 -12.33
C GLU A 10 -1.44 12.33 -12.30
N GLY A 11 -1.19 13.53 -11.76
CA GLY A 11 -2.18 14.61 -11.68
C GLY A 11 -3.23 14.43 -10.57
N ILE A 12 -3.05 13.45 -9.69
CA ILE A 12 -3.94 13.21 -8.54
C ILE A 12 -3.45 14.06 -7.36
N VAL A 13 -4.00 15.27 -7.24
CA VAL A 13 -3.56 16.28 -6.26
C VAL A 13 -4.40 16.37 -4.99
N ARG A 14 -5.57 15.71 -4.95
CA ARG A 14 -6.45 15.66 -3.78
C ARG A 14 -6.74 14.22 -3.39
N LEU A 15 -6.03 13.73 -2.38
CA LEU A 15 -6.38 12.51 -1.67
C LEU A 15 -6.98 12.86 -0.33
N HIS A 16 -8.13 12.25 -0.03
CA HIS A 16 -8.70 12.27 1.30
C HIS A 16 -8.12 11.09 2.09
N MET A 17 -6.89 11.27 2.59
CA MET A 17 -6.25 10.28 3.44
C MET A 17 -6.63 10.54 4.90
N ASN A 18 -7.73 9.92 5.33
CA ASN A 18 -8.30 10.15 6.66
C ASN A 18 -7.63 9.31 7.76
N LEU A 19 -6.82 8.32 7.38
CA LEU A 19 -6.15 7.39 8.28
C LEU A 19 -4.72 7.17 7.82
N GLU A 20 -3.76 7.37 8.73
CA GLU A 20 -2.34 7.14 8.50
C GLU A 20 -1.79 6.26 9.63
N PHE A 21 -1.13 5.16 9.27
CA PHE A 21 -0.53 4.23 10.21
C PHE A 21 0.90 3.91 9.77
N SER A 22 1.78 3.67 10.73
CA SER A 22 3.17 3.25 10.46
C SER A 22 3.30 1.75 10.17
N SER A 23 2.27 0.95 10.50
CA SER A 23 2.28 -0.51 10.34
C SER A 23 1.47 -0.93 9.11
N ALA A 24 2.12 -1.65 8.19
CA ALA A 24 1.45 -2.27 7.05
C ALA A 24 0.32 -3.22 7.48
N GLU A 25 0.49 -3.92 8.60
CA GLU A 25 -0.54 -4.81 9.13
C GLU A 25 -1.76 -4.04 9.65
N ALA A 26 -1.55 -2.91 10.34
CA ALA A 26 -2.67 -2.09 10.81
C ALA A 26 -3.50 -1.53 9.63
N ILE A 27 -2.82 -1.05 8.59
CA ILE A 27 -3.45 -0.60 7.35
C ILE A 27 -4.23 -1.75 6.70
N LYS A 28 -3.64 -2.95 6.60
CA LYS A 28 -4.30 -4.14 6.04
C LYS A 28 -5.57 -4.49 6.79
N GLN A 29 -5.55 -4.49 8.12
CA GLN A 29 -6.72 -4.76 8.94
C GLN A 29 -7.84 -3.73 8.74
N CYS A 30 -7.50 -2.44 8.54
CA CYS A 30 -8.49 -1.42 8.19
C CYS A 30 -9.15 -1.68 6.83
N ALA A 31 -8.36 -2.07 5.82
CA ALA A 31 -8.89 -2.42 4.49
C ALA A 31 -9.77 -3.68 4.55
N MET A 32 -9.32 -4.72 5.25
CA MET A 32 -10.09 -5.94 5.53
C MET A 32 -11.41 -5.67 6.26
N SER A 33 -11.42 -4.67 7.14
CA SER A 33 -12.63 -4.25 7.88
C SER A 33 -13.57 -3.36 7.05
N GLY A 34 -13.26 -3.10 5.78
CA GLY A 34 -14.09 -2.29 4.89
C GLY A 34 -14.06 -0.79 5.18
N ILE A 35 -13.08 -0.30 5.94
CA ILE A 35 -12.97 1.13 6.32
C ILE A 35 -12.50 1.98 5.12
N GLY A 36 -11.86 1.38 4.13
CA GLY A 36 -11.42 2.06 2.92
C GLY A 36 -10.52 1.19 2.04
N ILE A 37 -9.79 1.85 1.14
CA ILE A 37 -8.76 1.24 0.29
C ILE A 37 -7.37 1.50 0.86
N ALA A 38 -6.46 0.57 0.65
CA ALA A 38 -5.10 0.65 1.16
C ALA A 38 -4.06 0.48 0.04
N PHE A 39 -2.98 1.24 0.13
CA PHE A 39 -1.78 1.02 -0.67
C PHE A 39 -0.74 0.27 0.16
N LEU A 40 -0.47 -0.98 -0.21
CA LEU A 40 0.38 -1.90 0.56
C LEU A 40 1.35 -2.66 -0.34
N PRO A 41 2.53 -3.05 0.19
CA PRO A 41 3.40 -3.98 -0.51
C PRO A 41 2.67 -5.31 -0.78
N GLN A 42 2.88 -5.88 -1.97
CA GLN A 42 2.28 -7.16 -2.35
C GLN A 42 2.57 -8.28 -1.33
N LEU A 43 3.77 -8.30 -0.75
CA LEU A 43 4.15 -9.29 0.26
C LEU A 43 3.30 -9.21 1.54
N ALA A 44 2.78 -8.03 1.89
CA ALA A 44 1.99 -7.85 3.11
C ALA A 44 0.57 -8.43 2.98
N VAL A 45 0.07 -8.63 1.75
CA VAL A 45 -1.31 -9.03 1.44
C VAL A 45 -1.40 -10.36 0.68
N SER A 46 -0.27 -11.01 0.37
CA SER A 46 -0.24 -12.20 -0.49
C SER A 46 -1.13 -13.32 0.03
N GLY A 47 -1.09 -13.59 1.34
CA GLY A 47 -1.93 -14.63 1.95
C GLY A 47 -3.42 -14.32 1.87
N GLU A 48 -3.83 -13.08 2.15
CA GLU A 48 -5.24 -12.66 2.07
C GLU A 48 -5.73 -12.64 0.61
N PHE A 49 -4.86 -12.26 -0.32
CA PHE A 49 -5.14 -12.29 -1.75
C PHE A 49 -5.35 -13.73 -2.25
N GLU A 50 -4.47 -14.66 -1.88
CA GLU A 50 -4.58 -16.08 -2.23
C GLU A 50 -5.87 -16.72 -1.69
N ARG A 51 -6.32 -16.29 -0.50
CA ARG A 51 -7.60 -16.74 0.10
C ARG A 51 -8.83 -16.04 -0.49
N GLY A 52 -8.65 -15.01 -1.33
CA GLY A 52 -9.75 -14.22 -1.88
C GLY A 52 -10.42 -13.29 -0.87
N GLU A 53 -9.76 -13.02 0.26
CA GLU A 53 -10.27 -12.17 1.34
C GLU A 53 -10.01 -10.68 1.07
N LEU A 54 -8.92 -10.38 0.35
CA LEU A 54 -8.56 -9.00 0.00
C LEU A 54 -8.30 -8.88 -1.52
N PRO A 55 -9.28 -8.40 -2.30
CA PRO A 55 -9.09 -8.22 -3.74
C PRO A 55 -8.13 -7.05 -4.02
N ILE A 56 -7.25 -7.24 -5.00
CA ILE A 56 -6.32 -6.21 -5.47
C ILE A 56 -7.00 -5.38 -6.56
N LEU A 57 -6.97 -4.06 -6.40
CA LEU A 57 -7.46 -3.12 -7.41
C LEU A 57 -6.39 -2.90 -8.49
N PRO A 58 -6.75 -2.93 -9.79
CA PRO A 58 -5.83 -2.56 -10.86
C PRO A 58 -5.30 -1.14 -10.63
N CYS A 59 -3.99 -1.00 -10.59
CA CYS A 59 -3.32 0.26 -10.32
C CYS A 59 -2.10 0.37 -11.24
N GLU A 60 -2.24 1.14 -12.32
CA GLU A 60 -1.15 1.41 -13.26
C GLU A 60 -0.34 2.61 -12.78
N MET A 61 0.62 2.37 -11.88
CA MET A 61 1.61 3.38 -11.48
C MET A 61 2.99 2.95 -12.00
N THR A 62 3.44 3.59 -13.07
CA THR A 62 4.58 3.15 -13.89
C THR A 62 5.93 3.15 -13.16
N GLU A 63 6.08 3.89 -12.05
CA GLU A 63 7.40 4.16 -11.44
C GLU A 63 7.60 3.74 -9.98
N LEU A 64 6.63 3.06 -9.34
CA LEU A 64 6.74 2.76 -7.92
C LEU A 64 7.48 1.45 -7.65
N ARG A 65 8.82 1.52 -7.57
CA ARG A 65 9.69 0.38 -7.25
C ARG A 65 10.15 0.43 -5.79
N VAL A 66 9.77 -0.58 -5.02
CA VAL A 66 10.19 -0.76 -3.62
C VAL A 66 11.06 -2.02 -3.52
N ALA A 67 12.18 -1.92 -2.82
CA ALA A 67 13.07 -3.04 -2.55
C ALA A 67 13.34 -3.17 -1.05
N THR A 68 13.32 -4.40 -0.54
CA THR A 68 13.71 -4.70 0.83
C THR A 68 15.22 -4.90 0.88
N GLN A 69 15.91 -4.18 1.76
CA GLN A 69 17.33 -4.29 1.99
C GLN A 69 17.60 -4.77 3.41
N THR A 70 18.56 -5.67 3.58
CA THR A 70 19.02 -6.15 4.88
C THR A 70 20.41 -5.57 5.16
N ALA A 71 20.55 -4.85 6.26
CA ALA A 71 21.84 -4.31 6.71
C ALA A 71 22.28 -5.01 8.00
N TRP A 72 23.58 -5.30 8.11
CA TRP A 72 24.20 -5.91 9.28
C TRP A 72 25.44 -5.11 9.65
N HIS A 73 25.62 -4.83 10.94
CA HIS A 73 26.82 -4.20 11.46
C HIS A 73 27.78 -5.28 11.99
N LYS A 74 29.07 -5.19 11.66
CA LYS A 74 30.09 -6.13 12.14
C LYS A 74 30.31 -6.06 13.64
#